data_AF-A0A8C5G030-F1
#
_entry.id   AF-A0A8C5G030-F1
#
_cell.length_a   1.000
_cell.length_b   1.000
_cell.length_c   1.000
_cell.angle_alpha   90.00
_cell.angle_beta   90.00
_cell.angle_gamma   90.00
#
_symmetry.space_group_name_H-M   'P 1'
#
loop_
_entity.id
_entity.type
_entity.pdbx_description
1 polymer ?
#
loop_
_entity_poly.entity_id
_entity_poly.type
_entity_poly.pdbx_seq_one_letter_code
_entity_poly.pdbx_strand_id
1 'polypeptide(L)'
;MMLMLKVISLLLLLHCGCQTFGLEIQSDPGVNGDGVVQVDLEKTVSLVCAHDSTGSGTGEDEHEELVWLRNGAEVALKDENRKGHSSVCVTPVIHEDNRATFTCHLRGNTSVRTSVTLDVIYLPQLSGSEHITVENEAMLVLQCDIWANPPVSSVKWTMNGTAVDLVGGGFILTNDGFKSQLAAGSVEESLHQGTYQCMADGKYSKLFHVTVTEKTMKFPLYPMIAAVVVVSLTTILAVVARWKRIVQVNKTETTQ
;
A
#
# COMPACT_ATOMS: atom_id res chain seq x y z
N MET A 1 8.96 29.69 -71.77
CA MET A 1 9.85 28.61 -71.31
C MET A 1 11.13 29.27 -70.78
N MET A 2 11.66 28.85 -69.62
CA MET A 2 12.69 29.50 -68.77
C MET A 2 12.18 30.30 -67.55
N LEU A 3 10.91 30.11 -67.17
CA LEU A 3 10.41 30.47 -65.85
C LEU A 3 10.49 29.24 -64.91
N MET A 4 11.68 28.65 -64.69
CA MET A 4 11.85 27.51 -63.75
C MET A 4 13.33 27.23 -63.37
N LEU A 5 14.25 28.21 -63.38
CA LEU A 5 15.67 27.92 -63.09
C LEU A 5 16.36 28.81 -62.05
N LYS A 6 15.62 29.64 -61.31
CA LYS A 6 16.20 30.52 -60.27
C LYS A 6 15.65 30.31 -58.85
N VAL A 7 14.81 29.29 -58.62
CA VAL A 7 14.19 29.02 -57.31
C VAL A 7 14.74 27.74 -56.64
N ILE A 8 15.65 27.02 -57.28
CA ILE A 8 16.14 25.71 -56.79
C ILE A 8 17.41 25.84 -55.91
N SER A 9 18.01 27.02 -55.79
CA SER A 9 19.30 27.18 -55.09
C SER A 9 19.22 27.63 -53.63
N LEU A 10 18.04 27.59 -52.98
CA LEU A 10 17.87 28.05 -51.59
C LEU A 10 17.13 27.07 -50.67
N LEU A 11 17.11 25.78 -51.00
CA LEU A 11 16.55 24.70 -50.17
C LEU A 11 17.59 23.57 -49.98
N LEU A 12 18.77 23.94 -49.48
CA LEU A 12 19.58 23.03 -48.67
C LEU A 12 19.53 23.56 -47.24
N LEU A 13 18.38 23.35 -46.60
CA LEU A 13 18.34 23.26 -45.14
C LEU A 13 19.23 22.07 -44.79
N LEU A 14 20.47 22.36 -44.40
CA LEU A 14 21.29 21.43 -43.63
C LEU A 14 20.40 20.90 -42.51
N HIS A 15 19.89 19.68 -42.68
CA HIS A 15 19.57 18.83 -41.55
C HIS A 15 20.91 18.52 -40.91
N CYS A 16 21.38 19.46 -40.10
CA CYS A 16 22.30 19.15 -39.03
C CYS A 16 21.47 18.29 -38.09
N GLY A 17 21.40 16.99 -38.38
CA GLY A 17 21.00 16.00 -37.38
C GLY A 17 22.00 16.18 -36.26
N CYS A 18 21.57 16.86 -35.20
CA CYS A 18 22.28 16.86 -33.94
C CYS A 18 22.27 15.39 -33.51
N GLN A 19 23.29 14.63 -33.90
CA GLN A 19 23.57 13.36 -33.26
C GLN A 19 23.95 13.75 -31.84
N THR A 20 22.99 13.61 -30.94
CA THR A 20 23.21 13.83 -29.52
C THR A 20 24.17 12.75 -29.06
N PHE A 21 25.46 13.08 -28.95
CA PHE A 21 26.43 12.28 -28.24
C PHE A 21 25.91 12.09 -26.80
N GLY A 22 25.51 10.88 -26.46
CA GLY A 22 24.84 10.59 -25.20
C GLY A 22 24.92 9.10 -24.84
N LEU A 23 24.73 8.82 -23.56
CA LEU A 23 24.56 7.44 -23.08
C LEU A 23 23.19 6.92 -23.48
N GLU A 24 23.13 5.65 -23.89
CA GLU A 24 21.89 4.93 -24.15
C GLU A 24 21.78 3.74 -23.19
N ILE A 25 20.56 3.52 -22.67
CA ILE A 25 20.23 2.29 -21.95
C ILE A 25 19.39 1.41 -22.86
N GLN A 26 19.95 0.25 -23.20
CA GLN A 26 19.23 -0.86 -23.81
C GLN A 26 18.71 -1.76 -22.70
N SER A 27 17.50 -2.30 -22.87
CA SER A 27 16.92 -3.22 -21.89
C SER A 27 16.31 -4.45 -22.55
N ASP A 28 16.30 -5.54 -21.79
CA ASP A 28 15.50 -6.74 -22.08
C ASP A 28 14.67 -7.07 -20.82
N PRO A 29 13.33 -6.95 -20.86
CA PRO A 29 12.49 -6.55 -22.00
C PRO A 29 12.72 -5.09 -22.44
N GLY A 30 12.39 -4.76 -23.69
CA GLY A 30 12.68 -3.47 -24.32
C GLY A 30 12.06 -2.24 -23.63
N VAL A 31 12.68 -1.08 -23.85
CA VAL A 31 12.19 0.21 -23.35
C VAL A 31 11.07 0.73 -24.25
N ASN A 32 9.96 1.16 -23.66
CA ASN A 32 8.89 1.85 -24.37
C ASN A 32 9.31 3.30 -24.70
N GLY A 33 8.59 3.98 -25.59
CA GLY A 33 8.92 5.36 -26.05
C GLY A 33 9.04 6.43 -24.95
N ASP A 34 8.53 6.14 -23.74
CA ASP A 34 8.57 7.03 -22.57
C ASP A 34 9.72 6.71 -21.59
N GLY A 35 10.66 5.82 -21.94
CA GLY A 35 11.76 5.45 -21.03
C GLY A 35 11.35 4.46 -19.93
N VAL A 36 10.30 3.66 -20.18
CA VAL A 36 9.71 2.71 -19.22
C VAL A 36 9.94 1.29 -19.67
N VAL A 37 10.37 0.42 -18.75
CA VAL A 37 10.53 -1.02 -18.99
C VAL A 37 9.42 -1.76 -18.24
N GLN A 38 8.49 -2.34 -18.99
CA GLN A 38 7.40 -3.13 -18.41
C GLN A 38 7.83 -4.58 -18.21
N VAL A 39 7.59 -5.12 -17.01
CA VAL A 39 8.02 -6.47 -16.65
C VAL A 39 7.09 -7.10 -15.61
N ASP A 40 6.88 -8.42 -15.69
CA ASP A 40 6.11 -9.16 -14.67
C ASP A 40 6.97 -9.52 -13.44
N LEU A 41 6.32 -9.83 -12.32
CA LEU A 41 6.98 -10.39 -11.14
C LEU A 41 7.75 -11.69 -11.46
N GLU A 42 8.79 -11.95 -10.67
CA GLU A 42 9.65 -13.15 -10.77
C GLU A 42 10.40 -13.30 -12.10
N LYS A 43 10.31 -12.30 -12.98
CA LYS A 43 11.12 -12.20 -14.20
C LYS A 43 12.46 -11.55 -13.90
N THR A 44 13.26 -11.42 -14.95
CA THR A 44 14.55 -10.74 -14.92
C THR A 44 14.50 -9.56 -15.89
N VAL A 45 15.04 -8.42 -15.47
CA VAL A 45 15.33 -7.29 -16.36
C VAL A 45 16.84 -7.18 -16.51
N SER A 46 17.33 -7.18 -17.73
CA SER A 46 18.72 -6.84 -18.05
C SER A 46 18.77 -5.41 -18.56
N LEU A 47 19.58 -4.56 -17.93
CA LEU A 47 19.82 -3.18 -18.35
C LEU A 47 21.28 -3.04 -18.76
N VAL A 48 21.51 -2.43 -19.91
CA VAL A 48 22.83 -2.27 -20.51
C VAL A 48 23.00 -0.82 -20.89
N CYS A 49 23.99 -0.17 -20.29
CA CYS A 49 24.35 1.20 -20.59
C CYS A 49 25.63 1.22 -21.42
N ALA A 50 25.58 1.93 -22.55
CA ALA A 50 26.72 2.10 -23.43
C ALA A 50 26.79 3.55 -23.92
N HIS A 51 28.00 3.96 -24.29
CA HIS A 51 28.25 5.21 -24.98
C HIS A 51 28.14 4.99 -26.50
N ASP A 52 27.36 5.80 -27.21
CA ASP A 52 27.22 5.71 -28.67
C ASP A 52 28.49 6.27 -29.35
N SER A 53 29.54 5.45 -29.44
CA SER A 53 30.81 5.84 -30.05
C SER A 53 30.78 5.61 -31.58
N THR A 54 29.82 6.18 -32.30
CA THR A 54 29.99 6.36 -33.75
C THR A 54 30.85 7.60 -34.04
N GLY A 55 32.16 7.44 -33.87
CA GLY A 55 33.15 8.31 -34.53
C GLY A 55 33.99 9.21 -33.61
N SER A 56 35.02 8.66 -32.99
CA SER A 56 36.35 9.28 -33.00
C SER A 56 37.41 8.24 -32.62
N GLY A 57 38.03 7.64 -33.63
CA GLY A 57 39.22 6.81 -33.46
C GLY A 57 40.44 7.65 -33.11
N THR A 58 40.42 8.29 -31.95
CA THR A 58 41.56 8.95 -31.33
C THR A 58 41.68 8.37 -29.93
N GLY A 59 42.77 7.62 -29.68
CA GLY A 59 43.01 6.84 -28.47
C GLY A 59 43.19 7.66 -27.18
N GLU A 60 42.18 8.43 -26.82
CA GLU A 60 41.90 8.97 -25.47
C GLU A 60 40.66 8.29 -24.84
N ASP A 61 40.06 7.33 -25.54
CA ASP A 61 38.84 6.59 -25.16
C ASP A 61 39.10 5.44 -24.16
N GLU A 62 40.18 5.55 -23.38
CA GLU A 62 40.41 4.69 -22.24
C GLU A 62 40.07 5.49 -20.98
N HIS A 63 39.10 4.99 -20.19
CA HIS A 63 38.79 5.36 -18.80
C HIS A 63 37.60 6.30 -18.53
N GLU A 64 36.62 6.42 -19.41
CA GLU A 64 35.31 6.92 -18.95
C GLU A 64 34.54 5.83 -18.20
N GLU A 65 34.58 5.92 -16.86
CA GLU A 65 33.86 5.00 -15.98
C GLU A 65 32.36 5.33 -15.93
N LEU A 66 31.53 4.30 -16.07
CA LEU A 66 30.09 4.33 -15.93
C LEU A 66 29.68 4.03 -14.49
N VAL A 67 28.70 4.78 -14.01
CA VAL A 67 28.11 4.63 -12.69
C VAL A 67 26.62 4.36 -12.84
N TRP A 68 26.13 3.35 -12.13
CA TRP A 68 24.71 3.03 -12.04
C TRP A 68 24.14 3.50 -10.70
N LEU A 69 22.99 4.16 -10.76
CA LEU A 69 22.18 4.49 -9.60
C LEU A 69 20.84 3.74 -9.66
N ARG A 70 20.42 3.17 -8.55
CA ARG A 70 19.06 2.65 -8.33
C ARG A 70 18.36 3.56 -7.33
N ASN A 71 17.29 4.22 -7.75
CA ASN A 71 16.58 5.22 -6.95
C ASN A 71 17.53 6.31 -6.37
N GLY A 72 18.54 6.70 -7.15
CA GLY A 72 19.57 7.67 -6.75
C GLY A 72 20.70 7.11 -5.88
N ALA A 73 20.62 5.86 -5.41
CA ALA A 73 21.68 5.21 -4.66
C ALA A 73 22.63 4.43 -5.58
N GLU A 74 23.94 4.57 -5.38
CA GLU A 74 24.95 3.91 -6.21
C GLU A 74 24.90 2.39 -6.10
N VAL A 75 24.91 1.72 -7.25
CA VAL A 75 24.98 0.26 -7.36
C VAL A 75 26.45 -0.16 -7.35
N ALA A 76 26.80 -1.10 -6.48
CA ALA A 76 28.16 -1.63 -6.43
C ALA A 76 28.48 -2.47 -7.68
N LEU A 77 29.30 -1.93 -8.57
CA LEU A 77 29.78 -2.61 -9.78
C LEU A 77 31.18 -3.17 -9.57
N LYS A 78 31.49 -4.29 -10.24
CA LYS A 78 32.88 -4.75 -10.41
C LYS A 78 33.62 -3.81 -11.36
N ASP A 79 34.93 -3.67 -11.20
CA ASP A 79 35.74 -2.73 -12.00
C ASP A 79 35.67 -3.00 -13.52
N GLU A 80 35.56 -4.27 -13.91
CA GLU A 80 35.38 -4.68 -15.32
C GLU A 80 34.05 -4.19 -15.92
N ASN A 81 33.01 -4.07 -15.10
CA ASN A 81 31.67 -3.68 -15.52
C ASN A 81 31.45 -2.15 -15.45
N ARG A 82 32.52 -1.36 -15.40
CA ARG A 82 32.47 0.11 -15.35
C ARG A 82 32.96 0.77 -16.62
N LYS A 83 33.56 0.06 -17.58
CA LYS A 83 34.29 0.70 -18.69
C LYS A 83 33.56 0.51 -20.02
N GLY A 84 33.16 1.60 -20.68
CA GLY A 84 32.58 1.65 -22.04
C GLY A 84 31.19 1.02 -22.19
N HIS A 85 30.95 -0.12 -21.54
CA HIS A 85 29.72 -0.88 -21.55
C HIS A 85 29.48 -1.48 -20.16
N SER A 86 28.36 -1.14 -19.54
CA SER A 86 28.04 -1.55 -18.16
C SER A 86 26.64 -2.14 -18.08
N SER A 87 26.52 -3.34 -17.50
CA SER A 87 25.23 -4.03 -17.37
C SER A 87 24.82 -4.26 -15.90
N VAL A 88 23.55 -4.09 -15.60
CA VAL A 88 22.94 -4.47 -14.31
C VAL A 88 21.71 -5.34 -14.55
N CYS A 89 21.48 -6.30 -13.66
CA CYS A 89 20.33 -7.19 -13.74
C CYS A 89 19.48 -7.07 -12.48
N VAL A 90 18.17 -7.04 -12.65
CA VAL A 90 17.18 -7.12 -11.57
C VAL A 90 16.57 -8.51 -11.61
N THR A 91 16.87 -9.35 -10.60
CA THR A 91 16.37 -10.72 -10.54
C THR A 91 16.30 -11.25 -9.09
N PRO A 92 15.19 -11.87 -8.68
CA PRO A 92 13.87 -11.78 -9.31
C PRO A 92 13.29 -10.36 -9.21
N VAL A 93 12.47 -9.96 -10.17
CA VAL A 93 11.66 -8.74 -10.04
C VAL A 93 10.61 -8.91 -8.93
N ILE A 94 10.56 -7.97 -8.00
CA ILE A 94 9.65 -7.94 -6.84
C ILE A 94 8.77 -6.68 -6.84
N HIS A 95 7.78 -6.63 -5.93
CA HIS A 95 6.82 -5.52 -5.85
C HIS A 95 7.50 -4.16 -5.63
N GLU A 96 8.56 -4.13 -4.84
CA GLU A 96 9.34 -2.94 -4.50
C GLU A 96 10.17 -2.39 -5.68
N ASP A 97 10.33 -3.17 -6.76
CA ASP A 97 10.94 -2.71 -7.99
C ASP A 97 9.99 -1.83 -8.82
N ASN A 98 8.69 -1.81 -8.51
CA ASN A 98 7.73 -0.98 -9.23
C ASN A 98 8.06 0.51 -9.07
N ARG A 99 8.17 1.22 -10.20
CA ARG A 99 8.63 2.61 -10.30
C ARG A 99 10.07 2.83 -9.84
N ALA A 100 10.89 1.77 -9.72
CA ALA A 100 12.31 1.92 -9.48
C ALA A 100 12.98 2.56 -10.71
N THR A 101 13.77 3.60 -10.49
CA THR A 101 14.51 4.29 -11.55
C THR A 101 15.96 3.82 -11.55
N PHE A 102 16.45 3.44 -12.73
CA PHE A 102 17.84 3.10 -12.97
C PHE A 102 18.46 4.18 -13.82
N THR A 103 19.48 4.85 -13.28
CA THR A 103 20.21 5.92 -13.95
C THR A 103 21.62 5.48 -14.23
N CYS A 104 22.06 5.63 -15.47
CA CYS A 104 23.45 5.47 -15.85
C CYS A 104 24.05 6.84 -16.16
N HIS A 105 25.25 7.12 -15.66
CA HIS A 105 25.97 8.36 -15.96
C HIS A 105 27.47 8.16 -16.00
N LEU A 106 28.18 9.10 -16.63
CA LEU A 106 29.64 9.13 -16.60
C LEU A 106 30.11 9.60 -15.21
N ARG A 107 31.17 8.95 -14.70
CA ARG A 107 31.82 9.31 -13.43
C ARG A 107 32.47 10.69 -13.51
N GLY A 108 33.12 10.99 -14.63
CA GLY A 108 33.79 12.28 -14.87
C GLY A 108 32.86 13.43 -15.23
N ASN A 109 31.64 13.13 -15.74
CA ASN A 109 30.68 14.13 -16.16
C ASN A 109 29.23 13.66 -15.91
N THR A 110 28.69 14.02 -14.75
CA THR A 110 27.31 13.65 -14.34
C THR A 110 26.22 14.28 -15.20
N SER A 111 26.55 15.26 -16.04
CA SER A 111 25.58 15.87 -16.98
C SER A 111 25.22 14.92 -18.11
N VAL A 112 26.13 14.01 -18.47
CA VAL A 112 25.87 12.94 -19.43
C VAL A 112 25.28 11.76 -18.66
N ARG A 113 23.96 11.65 -18.73
CA ARG A 113 23.21 10.61 -18.05
C ARG A 113 21.97 10.22 -18.84
N THR A 114 21.50 9.01 -18.59
CA THR A 114 20.25 8.47 -19.12
C THR A 114 19.57 7.65 -18.03
N SER A 115 18.26 7.47 -18.12
CA SER A 115 17.49 6.78 -17.09
C SER A 115 16.33 6.01 -17.69
N VAL A 116 16.05 4.86 -17.07
CA VAL A 116 14.85 4.07 -17.33
C VAL A 116 14.12 3.82 -16.03
N THR A 117 12.80 3.67 -16.11
CA THR A 117 11.96 3.34 -14.94
C THR A 117 11.31 1.99 -15.16
N LEU A 118 11.36 1.13 -14.14
CA LEU A 118 10.64 -0.15 -14.19
C LEU A 118 9.17 0.07 -13.88
N ASP A 119 8.29 -0.53 -14.67
CA ASP A 119 6.86 -0.63 -14.42
C ASP A 119 6.52 -2.11 -14.23
N VAL A 120 6.35 -2.51 -12.97
CA VAL A 120 6.17 -3.94 -12.64
C VAL A 120 4.69 -4.27 -12.68
N ILE A 121 4.32 -5.16 -13.58
CA ILE A 121 2.93 -5.58 -13.80
C ILE A 121 2.61 -6.78 -12.92
N TYR A 122 1.50 -6.69 -12.19
CA TYR A 122 1.04 -7.77 -11.32
C TYR A 122 -0.46 -7.71 -11.06
N LEU A 123 -1.01 -8.92 -10.92
CA LEU A 123 -2.44 -9.12 -10.69
C LEU A 123 -2.84 -8.77 -9.25
N PRO A 124 -4.11 -8.38 -9.02
CA PRO A 124 -4.62 -8.11 -7.68
C PRO A 124 -4.39 -9.27 -6.71
N GLN A 125 -3.72 -8.98 -5.59
CA GLN A 125 -3.52 -9.97 -4.53
C GLN A 125 -4.69 -10.00 -3.53
N LEU A 126 -5.87 -10.43 -4.02
CA LEU A 126 -7.02 -10.69 -3.15
C LEU A 126 -7.23 -12.19 -3.00
N SER A 127 -6.91 -12.72 -1.81
CA SER A 127 -7.20 -14.09 -1.44
C SER A 127 -7.37 -14.22 0.07
N GLY A 128 -7.99 -15.32 0.50
CA GLY A 128 -8.19 -15.64 1.92
C GLY A 128 -9.52 -15.14 2.50
N SER A 129 -9.67 -15.42 3.78
CA SER A 129 -10.81 -15.03 4.60
C SER A 129 -10.35 -14.43 5.92
N GLU A 130 -11.14 -13.52 6.45
CA GLU A 130 -10.89 -12.86 7.73
C GLU A 130 -12.13 -12.99 8.62
N HIS A 131 -11.94 -13.30 9.90
CA HIS A 131 -13.03 -13.35 10.88
C HIS A 131 -13.03 -12.07 11.70
N ILE A 132 -14.16 -11.39 11.73
CA ILE A 132 -14.33 -10.11 12.42
C ILE A 132 -15.43 -10.29 13.45
N THR A 133 -15.10 -10.06 14.71
CA THR A 133 -16.07 -10.01 15.80
C THR A 133 -16.25 -8.56 16.21
N VAL A 134 -17.49 -8.08 16.20
CA VAL A 134 -17.85 -6.70 16.51
C VAL A 134 -19.01 -6.68 17.51
N GLU A 135 -19.00 -5.74 18.45
CA GLU A 135 -20.10 -5.59 19.39
C GLU A 135 -21.27 -4.84 18.74
N ASN A 136 -22.49 -5.12 19.20
CA ASN A 136 -23.67 -4.38 18.81
C ASN A 136 -23.49 -2.88 19.13
N GLU A 137 -23.97 -2.00 18.25
CA GLU A 137 -23.81 -0.54 18.28
C GLU A 137 -22.38 -0.01 18.07
N ALA A 138 -21.38 -0.87 17.86
CA ALA A 138 -20.03 -0.43 17.51
C ALA A 138 -19.91 -0.08 16.03
N MET A 139 -18.80 0.55 15.64
CA MET A 139 -18.48 0.80 14.23
C MET A 139 -17.88 -0.45 13.60
N LEU A 140 -18.36 -0.83 12.41
CA LEU A 140 -17.76 -1.87 11.56
C LEU A 140 -17.00 -1.22 10.41
N VAL A 141 -15.78 -1.69 10.14
CA VAL A 141 -14.98 -1.27 8.99
C VAL A 141 -14.37 -2.51 8.35
N LEU A 142 -14.81 -2.83 7.14
CA LEU A 142 -14.24 -3.89 6.31
C LEU A 142 -13.32 -3.26 5.28
N GLN A 143 -12.02 -3.55 5.33
CA GLN A 143 -11.02 -3.02 4.41
C GLN A 143 -10.50 -4.10 3.47
N CYS A 144 -10.65 -3.86 2.17
CA CYS A 144 -10.15 -4.66 1.08
C CYS A 144 -8.99 -3.92 0.40
N ASP A 145 -7.76 -4.28 0.75
CA ASP A 145 -6.54 -3.75 0.11
C ASP A 145 -6.29 -4.49 -1.21
N ILE A 146 -6.37 -3.78 -2.32
CA ILE A 146 -6.31 -4.29 -3.69
C ILE A 146 -4.98 -3.86 -4.31
N TRP A 147 -3.93 -4.64 -4.02
CA TRP A 147 -2.61 -4.36 -4.57
C TRP A 147 -2.51 -4.93 -5.97
N ALA A 148 -2.53 -4.05 -6.98
CA ALA A 148 -2.47 -4.41 -8.40
C ALA A 148 -1.74 -3.32 -9.20
N ASN A 149 -1.09 -3.72 -10.29
CA ASN A 149 -0.60 -2.80 -11.31
C ASN A 149 -0.81 -3.43 -12.69
N PRO A 150 -1.61 -2.83 -13.60
CA PRO A 150 -2.36 -1.58 -13.41
C PRO A 150 -3.47 -1.68 -12.35
N PRO A 151 -4.03 -0.54 -11.89
CA PRO A 151 -5.16 -0.53 -10.97
C PRO A 151 -6.37 -1.28 -11.52
N VAL A 152 -7.16 -1.88 -10.63
CA VAL A 152 -8.35 -2.63 -11.03
C VAL A 152 -9.42 -1.74 -11.63
N SER A 153 -10.19 -2.28 -12.57
CA SER A 153 -11.24 -1.55 -13.27
C SER A 153 -12.55 -1.49 -12.49
N SER A 154 -12.80 -2.49 -11.64
CA SER A 154 -14.05 -2.58 -10.87
C SER A 154 -13.88 -3.32 -9.55
N VAL A 155 -14.62 -2.86 -8.54
CA VAL A 155 -14.73 -3.53 -7.24
C VAL A 155 -16.20 -3.64 -6.87
N LYS A 156 -16.62 -4.83 -6.41
CA LYS A 156 -18.00 -5.10 -5.99
C LYS A 156 -18.00 -5.71 -4.60
N TRP A 157 -18.98 -5.31 -3.80
CA TRP A 157 -19.24 -5.89 -2.49
C TRP A 157 -20.53 -6.68 -2.51
N THR A 158 -20.49 -7.89 -1.96
CA THR A 158 -21.67 -8.70 -1.69
C THR A 158 -21.70 -9.10 -0.22
N MET A 159 -22.91 -9.29 0.30
CA MET A 159 -23.19 -9.86 1.61
C MET A 159 -24.10 -11.07 1.40
N ASN A 160 -23.68 -12.22 1.92
CA ASN A 160 -24.39 -13.51 1.80
C ASN A 160 -24.77 -13.85 0.34
N GLY A 161 -23.90 -13.50 -0.62
CA GLY A 161 -24.09 -13.75 -2.05
C GLY A 161 -24.93 -12.71 -2.79
N THR A 162 -25.54 -11.76 -2.09
CA THR A 162 -26.32 -10.66 -2.69
C THR A 162 -25.56 -9.35 -2.63
N ALA A 163 -25.82 -8.40 -3.54
CA ALA A 163 -25.21 -7.08 -3.46
C ALA A 163 -25.52 -6.41 -2.11
N VAL A 164 -24.54 -5.73 -1.51
CA VAL A 164 -24.75 -5.03 -0.23
C VAL A 164 -25.79 -3.93 -0.41
N ASP A 165 -26.81 -3.91 0.45
CA ASP A 165 -27.75 -2.80 0.53
C ASP A 165 -27.14 -1.65 1.33
N LEU A 166 -26.57 -0.67 0.62
CA LEU A 166 -25.92 0.47 1.24
C LEU A 166 -26.88 1.35 2.05
N VAL A 167 -28.13 1.49 1.60
CA VAL A 167 -29.11 2.39 2.23
C VAL A 167 -29.81 1.68 3.37
N GLY A 168 -30.37 0.49 3.13
CA GLY A 168 -31.07 -0.28 4.15
C GLY A 168 -30.16 -0.76 5.27
N GLY A 169 -28.88 -1.05 4.95
CA GLY A 169 -27.87 -1.43 5.92
C GLY A 169 -27.06 -0.26 6.51
N GLY A 170 -27.32 0.98 6.10
CA GLY A 170 -26.58 2.14 6.63
C GLY A 170 -25.06 2.11 6.37
N PHE A 171 -24.64 1.49 5.26
CA PHE A 171 -23.24 1.37 4.90
C PHE A 171 -22.74 2.58 4.10
N ILE A 172 -21.46 2.90 4.29
CA ILE A 172 -20.70 3.82 3.47
C ILE A 172 -19.64 3.01 2.73
N LEU A 173 -19.63 3.14 1.40
CA LEU A 173 -18.64 2.52 0.53
C LEU A 173 -17.68 3.58 0.00
N THR A 174 -16.39 3.38 0.25
CA THR A 174 -15.31 4.17 -0.36
C THR A 174 -14.42 3.26 -1.21
N ASN A 175 -13.93 3.78 -2.33
CA ASN A 175 -13.08 3.04 -3.25
C ASN A 175 -12.18 4.03 -4.01
N ASP A 176 -10.87 3.81 -3.96
CA ASP A 176 -9.86 4.60 -4.69
C ASP A 176 -9.10 3.78 -5.76
N GLY A 177 -9.53 2.55 -6.04
CA GLY A 177 -8.90 1.63 -6.99
C GLY A 177 -7.76 0.79 -6.40
N PHE A 178 -7.19 1.20 -5.26
CA PHE A 178 -6.16 0.46 -4.52
C PHE A 178 -6.69 -0.08 -3.19
N LYS A 179 -7.73 0.53 -2.65
CA LYS A 179 -8.40 0.18 -1.41
C LYS A 179 -9.89 0.39 -1.59
N SER A 180 -10.67 -0.59 -1.15
CA SER A 180 -12.11 -0.45 -1.01
C SER A 180 -12.53 -0.74 0.42
N GLN A 181 -13.32 0.15 1.01
CA GLN A 181 -13.75 0.05 2.39
C GLN A 181 -15.27 0.13 2.47
N LEU A 182 -15.86 -0.83 3.17
CA LEU A 182 -17.28 -0.88 3.49
C LEU A 182 -17.41 -0.68 5.00
N ALA A 183 -18.08 0.39 5.42
CA ALA A 183 -18.19 0.76 6.83
C ALA A 183 -19.64 0.98 7.25
N ALA A 184 -19.97 0.60 8.49
CA ALA A 184 -21.23 0.92 9.14
C ALA A 184 -20.97 1.62 10.47
N GLY A 185 -21.65 2.74 10.71
CA GLY A 185 -21.41 3.57 11.89
C GLY A 185 -21.91 2.96 13.20
N SER A 186 -22.95 2.14 13.14
CA SER A 186 -23.54 1.44 14.29
C SER A 186 -24.03 0.07 13.83
N VAL A 187 -23.39 -0.99 14.33
CA VAL A 187 -23.70 -2.37 13.98
C VAL A 187 -24.99 -2.84 14.64
N GLU A 188 -25.75 -3.60 13.89
CA GLU A 188 -26.93 -4.36 14.32
C GLU A 188 -26.79 -5.80 13.82
N GLU A 189 -26.96 -6.79 14.70
CA GLU A 189 -26.82 -8.21 14.34
C GLU A 189 -27.72 -8.62 13.17
N SER A 190 -28.98 -8.17 13.15
CA SER A 190 -29.96 -8.55 12.13
C SER A 190 -29.60 -8.06 10.72
N LEU A 191 -28.84 -6.97 10.62
CA LEU A 191 -28.52 -6.27 9.37
C LEU A 191 -27.07 -6.47 8.92
N HIS A 192 -26.14 -6.67 9.85
CA HIS A 192 -24.69 -6.61 9.58
C HIS A 192 -23.97 -7.94 9.82
N GLN A 193 -24.63 -8.94 10.44
CA GLN A 193 -24.04 -10.26 10.60
C GLN A 193 -24.09 -11.02 9.29
N GLY A 194 -22.95 -11.57 8.86
CA GLY A 194 -22.91 -12.35 7.64
C GLY A 194 -21.53 -12.49 7.04
N THR A 195 -21.50 -13.06 5.85
CA THR A 195 -20.27 -13.20 5.06
C THR A 195 -20.24 -12.16 3.96
N TYR A 196 -19.26 -11.27 4.02
CA TYR A 196 -19.01 -10.26 3.01
C TYR A 196 -17.94 -10.72 2.04
N GLN A 197 -18.08 -10.35 0.78
CA GLN A 197 -17.09 -10.61 -0.26
C GLN A 197 -16.77 -9.30 -0.98
N CYS A 198 -15.50 -8.93 -0.96
CA CYS A 198 -14.95 -7.91 -1.85
C CYS A 198 -14.43 -8.62 -3.09
N MET A 199 -14.86 -8.20 -4.28
CA MET A 199 -14.51 -8.80 -5.56
C MET A 199 -13.93 -7.75 -6.51
N ALA A 200 -12.70 -7.94 -6.96
CA ALA A 200 -12.03 -7.08 -7.94
C ALA A 200 -11.95 -7.75 -9.31
N ASP A 201 -12.31 -7.00 -10.35
CA ASP A 201 -12.35 -7.43 -11.76
C ASP A 201 -13.10 -8.75 -12.02
N GLY A 202 -14.03 -9.11 -11.12
CA GLY A 202 -14.81 -10.34 -11.20
C GLY A 202 -14.03 -11.64 -10.96
N LYS A 203 -12.72 -11.57 -10.66
CA LYS A 203 -11.84 -12.75 -10.58
C LYS A 203 -11.20 -12.92 -9.21
N TYR A 204 -10.77 -11.83 -8.59
CA TYR A 204 -10.04 -11.86 -7.32
C TYR A 204 -10.97 -11.46 -6.19
N SER A 205 -10.92 -12.16 -5.06
CA SER A 205 -11.83 -11.84 -3.96
C SER A 205 -11.25 -12.15 -2.59
N LYS A 206 -11.70 -11.37 -1.60
CA LYS A 206 -11.41 -11.56 -0.19
C LYS A 206 -12.73 -11.68 0.58
N LEU A 207 -12.80 -12.64 1.51
CA LEU A 207 -13.98 -12.88 2.33
C LEU A 207 -13.81 -12.31 3.74
N PHE A 208 -14.91 -11.82 4.32
CA PHE A 208 -14.98 -11.39 5.70
C PHE A 208 -16.18 -12.07 6.37
N HIS A 209 -15.93 -12.86 7.40
CA HIS A 209 -16.95 -13.46 8.23
C HIS A 209 -17.18 -12.57 9.45
N VAL A 210 -18.27 -11.80 9.41
CA VAL A 210 -18.64 -10.87 10.47
C VAL A 210 -19.59 -11.57 11.44
N THR A 211 -19.21 -11.58 12.71
CA THR A 211 -20.04 -12.04 13.83
C THR A 211 -20.29 -10.87 14.76
N VAL A 212 -21.57 -10.63 15.08
CA VAL A 212 -21.98 -9.58 16.00
C VAL A 212 -22.17 -10.20 17.38
N THR A 213 -21.64 -9.53 18.40
CA THR A 213 -21.77 -9.94 19.80
C THR A 213 -22.59 -8.91 20.56
N GLU A 214 -23.30 -9.35 21.59
CA GLU A 214 -23.99 -8.41 22.46
C GLU A 214 -23.01 -7.41 23.05
N LYS A 215 -23.47 -6.17 23.21
CA LYS A 215 -22.68 -5.11 23.79
C LYS A 215 -22.24 -5.51 25.20
N THR A 216 -20.93 -5.53 25.44
CA THR A 216 -20.45 -5.79 26.80
C THR A 216 -20.72 -4.55 27.64
N MET A 217 -21.73 -4.64 28.52
CA MET A 217 -21.89 -3.62 29.55
C MET A 217 -20.66 -3.71 30.46
N LYS A 218 -19.77 -2.71 30.38
CA LYS A 218 -18.66 -2.50 31.32
C LYS A 218 -19.21 -2.11 32.68
N PHE A 219 -19.94 -3.04 33.31
CA PHE A 219 -20.49 -2.83 34.62
C PHE A 219 -19.34 -2.73 35.62
N PRO A 220 -19.27 -1.67 36.44
CA PRO A 220 -18.19 -1.48 37.40
C PRO A 220 -18.39 -2.42 38.59
N LEU A 221 -18.07 -3.70 38.37
CA LEU A 221 -18.27 -4.78 39.34
C LEU A 221 -17.59 -4.46 40.67
N TYR A 222 -16.35 -3.96 40.63
CA TYR A 222 -15.59 -3.61 41.83
C TYR A 222 -16.21 -2.45 42.64
N PRO A 223 -16.55 -1.29 42.04
CA PRO A 223 -17.32 -0.25 42.74
C PRO A 223 -18.65 -0.74 43.33
N MET A 224 -19.40 -1.57 42.61
CA MET A 224 -20.67 -2.10 43.11
C MET A 224 -20.48 -3.05 44.30
N ILE A 225 -19.49 -3.95 44.23
CA ILE A 225 -19.13 -4.83 45.36
C ILE A 225 -18.69 -3.98 46.56
N ALA A 226 -17.83 -2.98 46.35
CA ALA A 226 -17.37 -2.11 47.44
C ALA A 226 -18.53 -1.38 48.12
N ALA A 227 -19.47 -0.84 47.35
CA ALA A 227 -20.67 -0.19 47.89
C ALA A 227 -21.50 -1.17 48.74
N VAL A 228 -21.74 -2.40 48.26
CA VAL A 228 -22.48 -3.44 49.00
C VAL A 228 -21.77 -3.81 50.31
N VAL A 229 -20.44 -3.95 50.28
CA VAL A 229 -19.63 -4.24 51.46
C VAL A 229 -19.72 -3.10 52.49
N VAL A 230 -19.65 -1.85 52.05
CA VAL A 230 -19.78 -0.68 52.95
C VAL A 230 -21.18 -0.60 53.56
N VAL A 231 -22.23 -0.79 52.76
CA VAL A 231 -23.63 -0.77 53.26
C VAL A 231 -23.88 -1.91 54.26
N SER A 232 -23.36 -3.11 54.01
CA SER A 232 -23.50 -4.23 54.95
C SER A 232 -22.71 -4.01 56.25
N LEU A 233 -21.46 -3.53 56.18
CA LEU A 233 -20.69 -3.18 57.39
C LEU A 233 -21.35 -2.08 58.22
N THR A 234 -21.82 -1.01 57.56
CA THR A 234 -22.46 0.12 58.26
C THR A 234 -23.78 -0.29 58.92
N THR A 235 -24.59 -1.13 58.26
CA THR A 235 -25.83 -1.67 58.84
C THR A 235 -25.55 -2.60 60.01
N ILE A 236 -24.57 -3.50 59.92
CA ILE A 236 -24.14 -4.36 61.03
C ILE A 236 -23.68 -3.53 62.23
N LEU A 237 -22.83 -2.53 62.00
CA LEU A 237 -22.37 -1.64 63.06
C LEU A 237 -23.52 -0.87 63.72
N ALA A 238 -24.50 -0.39 62.93
CA ALA A 238 -25.69 0.28 63.46
C ALA A 238 -26.55 -0.66 64.32
N VAL A 239 -26.74 -1.92 63.90
CA VAL A 239 -27.47 -2.93 64.67
C VAL A 239 -26.76 -3.25 65.99
N VAL A 240 -25.44 -3.49 65.95
CA VAL A 240 -24.63 -3.77 67.15
C VAL A 240 -24.66 -2.58 68.12
N ALA A 241 -24.57 -1.34 67.63
CA ALA A 241 -24.66 -0.15 68.46
C ALA A 241 -26.03 -0.02 69.14
N ARG A 242 -27.12 -0.30 68.42
CA ARG A 242 -28.48 -0.31 68.98
C ARG A 242 -28.65 -1.42 70.02
N TRP A 243 -28.15 -2.63 69.75
CA TRP A 243 -28.19 -3.75 70.70
C TRP A 243 -27.42 -3.46 71.98
N LYS A 244 -26.22 -2.86 71.89
CA LYS A 244 -25.47 -2.44 73.09
C LYS A 244 -26.23 -1.45 73.93
N ARG A 245 -26.92 -0.46 73.32
CA ARG A 245 -27.77 0.48 74.07
C ARG A 245 -28.92 -0.22 74.77
N ILE A 246 -29.62 -1.15 74.11
CA ILE A 246 -30.73 -1.91 74.71
C ILE A 246 -30.24 -2.75 75.90
N VAL A 247 -29.10 -3.43 75.77
CA VAL A 247 -28.51 -4.23 76.86
C VAL A 247 -28.04 -3.35 78.03
N GLN A 248 -27.54 -2.14 77.77
CA GLN A 248 -27.18 -1.20 78.83
C GLN A 248 -28.39 -0.65 79.59
N VAL A 249 -29.52 -0.37 78.91
CA VAL A 249 -30.76 0.06 79.57
C VAL A 249 -31.31 -1.04 80.49
N ASN A 250 -31.35 -2.29 80.03
CA ASN A 250 -31.78 -3.42 80.87
C ASN A 250 -30.90 -3.65 82.11
N LYS A 251 -29.60 -3.32 82.06
CA LYS A 251 -28.71 -3.43 83.23
C LYS A 251 -28.96 -2.35 84.28
N THR A 252 -29.43 -1.16 83.87
CA THR A 252 -29.71 -0.05 84.80
C THR A 252 -31.02 -0.25 85.55
N GLU A 253 -32.01 -0.95 84.98
CA GLU A 253 -33.27 -1.27 85.67
C GLU A 253 -33.15 -2.42 86.69
N THR A 254 -32.11 -3.27 86.65
CA THR A 254 -31.93 -4.36 87.64
C THR A 254 -31.12 -3.94 88.88
N THR A 255 -30.74 -2.66 88.97
CA THR A 255 -29.98 -2.10 90.10
C THR A 255 -30.78 -0.98 90.78
N GLN A 256 -32.01 -1.26 91.18
CA GLN A 256 -32.74 -0.46 92.16
C GLN A 256 -33.70 -1.35 92.96
#